data_AF-A0AAU1VZC6-F1
#
_entry.id   AF-A0AAU1VZC6-F1
#
_cell.length_a   1.000
_cell.length_b   1.000
_cell.length_c   1.000
_cell.angle_alpha   90.00
_cell.angle_beta   90.00
_cell.angle_gamma   90.00
#
_symmetry.space_group_name_H-M   'P 1'
#
loop_
_entity.id
_entity.type
_entity.pdbx_description
1 polymer ?
#
loop_
_entity_poly.entity_id
_entity_poly.type
_entity_poly.pdbx_seq_one_letter_code
_entity_poly.pdbx_strand_id
1 'polypeptide(L)'
;MTFLAVVEGDAGGWHIDRDALTDAIRTRWSEVEIDSMCRSEVRSLIWQFETENGPGEAYLHKDGSCLYMDVWEEDAIWLAIIFRRLTPRDLDLVFCDEGYTFDVRLRAGTTEVELTDLVNAAG
;
A
#
# COMPACT_ATOMS: atom_id res chain seq x y z
N MET A 1 -9.46 3.18 -9.41
CA MET A 1 -8.18 3.58 -10.06
C MET A 1 -7.13 2.87 -9.26
N THR A 2 -6.21 2.17 -9.91
CA THR A 2 -5.24 1.35 -9.19
C THR A 2 -4.03 2.17 -8.78
N PHE A 3 -3.65 2.07 -7.52
CA PHE A 3 -2.46 2.65 -6.93
C PHE A 3 -1.47 1.56 -6.50
N LEU A 4 -0.21 1.92 -6.41
CA LEU A 4 0.87 1.05 -6.00
C LEU A 4 1.75 1.75 -4.97
N ALA A 5 2.14 1.01 -3.92
CA ALA A 5 3.25 1.37 -3.05
C ALA A 5 4.35 0.32 -3.21
N VAL A 6 5.48 0.68 -3.81
CA VAL A 6 6.55 -0.25 -4.21
C VAL A 6 7.89 0.15 -3.61
N VAL A 7 8.60 -0.81 -3.04
CA VAL A 7 9.99 -0.65 -2.64
C VAL A 7 10.86 -0.74 -3.88
N GLU A 8 11.62 0.31 -4.16
CA GLU A 8 12.58 0.35 -5.26
C GLU A 8 13.96 -0.16 -4.82
N GLY A 9 14.67 -0.78 -5.77
CA GLY A 9 16.04 -1.23 -5.59
C GLY A 9 16.17 -2.61 -4.93
N ASP A 10 17.40 -2.92 -4.50
CA ASP A 10 17.69 -4.18 -3.82
C ASP A 10 17.29 -4.05 -2.34
N ALA A 11 16.14 -4.63 -1.99
CA ALA A 11 15.66 -4.68 -0.63
C ALA A 11 16.46 -5.66 0.26
N GLY A 12 17.50 -6.33 -0.26
CA GLY A 12 18.36 -7.24 0.51
C GLY A 12 17.61 -8.47 1.03
N GLY A 13 16.57 -8.91 0.31
CA GLY A 13 15.67 -9.98 0.74
C GLY A 13 14.63 -9.56 1.79
N TRP A 14 14.52 -8.26 2.07
CA TRP A 14 13.45 -7.73 2.91
C TRP A 14 12.09 -7.97 2.26
N HIS A 15 11.11 -8.26 3.12
CA HIS A 15 9.71 -8.39 2.78
C HIS A 15 8.91 -7.82 3.95
N ILE A 16 7.77 -7.20 3.67
CA ILE A 16 6.92 -6.68 4.72
C ILE A 16 6.37 -7.82 5.60
N ASP A 17 6.25 -7.54 6.90
CA ASP A 17 5.53 -8.39 7.82
C ASP A 17 4.02 -8.31 7.51
N ARG A 18 3.48 -9.43 7.02
CA ARG A 18 2.08 -9.56 6.59
C ARG A 18 1.11 -9.45 7.76
N ASP A 19 1.50 -9.97 8.92
CA ASP A 19 0.65 -9.96 10.11
C ASP A 19 0.60 -8.52 10.66
N ALA A 20 1.75 -7.84 10.72
CA ALA A 20 1.79 -6.44 11.12
C ALA A 20 0.99 -5.52 10.17
N LEU A 21 1.08 -5.73 8.86
CA LEU A 21 0.28 -4.98 7.88
C LEU A 21 -1.21 -5.27 8.05
N THR A 22 -1.57 -6.54 8.24
CA THR A 22 -2.96 -6.96 8.47
C THR A 22 -3.54 -6.34 9.74
N ASP A 23 -2.79 -6.34 10.84
CA ASP A 23 -3.23 -5.78 12.11
C ASP A 23 -3.41 -4.25 12.02
N ALA A 24 -2.53 -3.57 11.29
CA ALA A 24 -2.68 -2.14 11.02
C ALA A 24 -3.95 -1.85 10.21
N ILE A 25 -4.20 -2.63 9.15
CA ILE A 25 -5.41 -2.53 8.33
C ILE A 25 -6.67 -2.77 9.17
N ARG A 26 -6.70 -3.83 9.98
CA ARG A 26 -7.82 -4.16 10.88
C ARG A 26 -8.10 -3.11 11.94
N THR A 27 -7.06 -2.38 12.36
CA THR A 27 -7.20 -1.28 13.32
C THR A 27 -8.04 -0.14 12.74
N ARG A 28 -7.98 0.09 11.41
CA ARG A 28 -8.80 1.10 10.73
C ARG A 28 -10.14 0.53 10.25
N TRP A 29 -10.12 -0.64 9.62
CA TRP A 29 -11.31 -1.29 9.07
C TRP A 29 -11.50 -2.65 9.74
N SER A 30 -12.32 -2.69 10.81
CA SER A 30 -12.55 -3.90 11.59
C SER A 30 -13.26 -5.01 10.81
N GLU A 31 -14.01 -4.66 9.78
CA GLU A 31 -14.80 -5.58 8.95
C GLU A 31 -14.04 -6.04 7.69
N VAL A 32 -12.74 -5.76 7.58
CA VAL A 32 -11.93 -6.19 6.42
C VAL A 32 -11.95 -7.71 6.26
N GLU A 33 -12.35 -8.17 5.07
CA GLU A 33 -12.26 -9.57 4.71
C GLU A 33 -10.85 -9.88 4.19
N ILE A 34 -10.29 -11.02 4.61
CA ILE A 34 -8.94 -11.43 4.24
C ILE A 34 -9.04 -12.73 3.47
N ASP A 35 -8.79 -12.66 2.16
CA ASP A 35 -8.64 -13.85 1.35
C ASP A 35 -7.17 -14.29 1.33
N SER A 36 -6.86 -15.24 2.21
CA SER A 36 -5.56 -15.92 2.26
C SER A 36 -5.48 -17.16 1.36
N MET A 37 -6.60 -17.57 0.75
CA MET A 37 -6.71 -18.71 -0.15
C MET A 37 -6.38 -18.35 -1.59
N CYS A 38 -6.47 -17.08 -1.95
CA CYS A 38 -6.11 -16.57 -3.28
C CYS A 38 -4.58 -16.45 -3.50
N ARG A 39 -3.83 -17.51 -3.15
CA ARG A 39 -2.40 -17.66 -3.44
C ARG A 39 -2.20 -17.95 -4.93
N SER A 40 -2.25 -16.90 -5.74
CA SER A 40 -1.77 -16.95 -7.13
C SER A 40 -0.23 -16.96 -7.15
N GLU A 41 0.38 -17.22 -8.31
CA GLU A 41 1.84 -17.13 -8.47
C GLU A 41 2.40 -15.74 -8.09
N VAL A 42 1.56 -14.70 -8.13
CA VAL A 42 1.91 -13.28 -7.96
C VAL A 42 1.35 -12.65 -6.67
N ARG A 43 0.21 -13.14 -6.14
CA ARG A 43 -0.50 -12.52 -4.99
C ARG A 43 -0.31 -13.36 -3.73
N SER A 44 0.16 -12.75 -2.64
CA SER A 44 0.33 -13.44 -1.35
C SER A 44 -0.86 -13.31 -0.41
N LEU A 45 -1.50 -12.14 -0.40
CA LEU A 45 -2.59 -11.81 0.52
C LEU A 45 -3.47 -10.74 -0.13
N ILE A 46 -4.79 -10.89 0.00
CA ILE A 46 -5.78 -9.92 -0.49
C ILE A 46 -6.62 -9.45 0.70
N TRP A 47 -6.81 -8.14 0.80
CA TRP A 47 -7.74 -7.48 1.71
C TRP A 47 -8.88 -6.87 0.89
N GLN A 48 -10.11 -7.15 1.30
CA GLN A 48 -11.31 -6.55 0.74
C GLN A 48 -11.95 -5.64 1.78
N PHE A 49 -12.21 -4.40 1.39
CA PHE A 49 -12.67 -3.33 2.25
C PHE A 49 -14.08 -2.92 1.86
N GLU A 50 -14.87 -2.57 2.89
CA GLU A 50 -16.04 -1.72 2.75
C GLU A 50 -15.72 -0.42 3.50
N THR A 51 -15.26 0.61 2.76
CA THR A 51 -14.90 1.91 3.35
C THR A 51 -16.05 2.91 3.21
N GLU A 52 -15.94 4.06 3.88
CA GLU A 52 -16.91 5.16 3.71
C GLU A 52 -16.97 5.67 2.27
N ASN A 53 -15.88 5.51 1.51
CA ASN A 53 -15.79 5.88 0.10
C ASN A 53 -16.35 4.80 -0.83
N GLY A 54 -16.51 3.57 -0.33
CA GLY A 54 -17.09 2.44 -1.05
C GLY A 54 -16.24 1.17 -0.95
N PRO A 55 -16.59 0.13 -1.72
CA PRO A 55 -15.83 -1.11 -1.73
C PRO A 55 -14.46 -0.90 -2.36
N GLY A 56 -13.48 -1.66 -1.90
CA GLY A 56 -12.13 -1.62 -2.45
C GLY A 56 -11.34 -2.89 -2.18
N GLU A 57 -10.22 -3.06 -2.89
CA GLU A 57 -9.33 -4.20 -2.75
C GLU A 57 -7.88 -3.72 -2.63
N ALA A 58 -7.10 -4.36 -1.76
CA ALA A 58 -5.64 -4.26 -1.82
C ALA A 58 -5.04 -5.66 -1.78
N TYR A 59 -3.92 -5.83 -2.48
CA TYR A 59 -3.19 -7.09 -2.44
C TYR A 59 -1.68 -6.89 -2.38
N LEU A 60 -1.04 -7.76 -1.61
CA LEU A 60 0.41 -7.77 -1.44
C LEU A 60 1.06 -8.69 -2.47
N HIS A 61 2.05 -8.17 -3.19
CA HIS A 61 2.91 -8.97 -4.05
C HIS A 61 3.58 -10.12 -3.27
N LYS A 62 3.89 -11.23 -3.95
CA LYS A 62 4.37 -12.45 -3.29
C LYS A 62 5.65 -12.25 -2.47
N ASP A 63 6.55 -11.40 -2.94
CA ASP A 63 7.80 -11.05 -2.25
C ASP A 63 7.63 -9.99 -1.15
N GLY A 64 6.43 -9.44 -0.96
CA GLY A 64 6.15 -8.43 0.06
C GLY A 64 6.75 -7.05 -0.20
N SER A 65 7.26 -6.78 -1.40
CA SER A 65 7.89 -5.50 -1.77
C SER A 65 6.93 -4.47 -2.36
N CYS A 66 5.74 -4.91 -2.81
CA CYS A 66 4.77 -4.06 -3.48
C CYS A 66 3.35 -4.32 -2.98
N LEU A 67 2.64 -3.26 -2.67
CA LEU A 67 1.21 -3.24 -2.32
C LEU A 67 0.42 -2.62 -3.48
N TYR A 68 -0.50 -3.38 -4.04
CA TYR A 68 -1.44 -2.92 -5.06
C TYR A 68 -2.77 -2.58 -4.40
N MET A 69 -3.42 -1.50 -4.85
CA MET A 69 -4.59 -0.92 -4.20
C MET A 69 -5.59 -0.46 -5.26
N ASP A 70 -6.70 -1.14 -5.42
CA ASP A 70 -7.88 -0.65 -6.16
C ASP A 70 -8.91 -0.14 -5.15
N VAL A 71 -8.66 1.08 -4.71
CA VAL A 71 -9.43 1.80 -3.69
C VAL A 71 -9.52 3.27 -4.09
N TRP A 72 -10.25 4.07 -3.30
CA TRP A 72 -10.25 5.52 -3.47
C TRP A 72 -8.92 6.13 -3.04
N GLU A 73 -8.54 7.26 -3.65
CA GLU A 73 -7.23 7.89 -3.43
C GLU A 73 -6.92 8.14 -1.95
N GLU A 74 -7.89 8.61 -1.16
CA GLU A 74 -7.73 8.83 0.28
C GLU A 74 -7.37 7.55 1.04
N ASP A 75 -8.02 6.43 0.69
CA ASP A 75 -7.75 5.12 1.29
C ASP A 75 -6.40 4.56 0.81
N ALA A 76 -6.02 4.82 -0.44
CA ALA A 76 -4.72 4.45 -1.00
C ALA A 76 -3.57 5.22 -0.32
N ILE A 77 -3.75 6.53 -0.09
CA ILE A 77 -2.80 7.38 0.64
C ILE A 77 -2.60 6.83 2.05
N TRP A 78 -3.67 6.51 2.77
CA TRP A 78 -3.55 5.94 4.10
C TRP A 78 -2.80 4.59 4.09
N LEU A 79 -3.16 3.69 3.17
CA LEU A 79 -2.50 2.39 3.00
C LEU A 79 -1.00 2.56 2.68
N ALA A 80 -0.65 3.49 1.81
CA ALA A 80 0.74 3.78 1.46
C ALA A 80 1.56 4.30 2.64
N ILE A 81 0.95 5.13 3.52
CA ILE A 81 1.60 5.59 4.75
C ILE A 81 1.80 4.44 5.74
N ILE A 82 0.82 3.56 5.92
CA ILE A 82 0.98 2.37 6.78
C ILE A 82 2.06 1.45 6.24
N PHE A 83 2.07 1.20 4.93
CA PHE A 83 3.12 0.42 4.28
C PHE A 83 4.49 1.05 4.55
N ARG A 84 4.63 2.37 4.36
CA ARG A 84 5.89 3.10 4.64
C ARG A 84 6.36 2.98 6.08
N ARG A 85 5.45 2.98 7.05
CA ARG A 85 5.76 2.85 8.48
C ARG A 85 6.31 1.47 8.83
N LEU A 86 5.88 0.44 8.12
CA LEU A 86 6.35 -0.94 8.29
C LEU A 86 7.60 -1.24 7.46
N THR A 87 7.84 -0.47 6.39
CA THR A 87 9.08 -0.54 5.61
C THR A 87 10.25 0.10 6.36
N PRO A 88 11.45 -0.54 6.37
CA PRO A 88 12.68 0.05 6.87
C PRO A 88 12.96 1.46 6.30
N ARG A 89 13.61 2.30 7.09
CA ARG A 89 13.79 3.73 6.76
C ARG A 89 14.78 3.96 5.62
N ASP A 90 15.69 3.03 5.44
CA ASP A 90 16.77 3.01 4.45
C ASP A 90 16.32 2.49 3.08
N LEU A 91 15.14 1.86 2.99
CA LEU A 91 14.55 1.47 1.71
C LEU A 91 13.76 2.62 1.10
N ASP A 92 13.96 2.81 -0.20
CA ASP A 92 13.22 3.77 -1.02
C ASP A 92 11.84 3.17 -1.34
N LEU A 93 10.78 3.88 -0.94
CA LEU A 93 9.41 3.50 -1.24
C LEU A 93 8.79 4.55 -2.15
N VAL A 94 8.13 4.13 -3.23
CA VAL A 94 7.43 4.98 -4.17
C VAL A 94 5.93 4.69 -4.12
N PHE A 95 5.13 5.75 -4.18
CA PHE A 95 3.68 5.71 -4.38
C PHE A 95 3.36 6.24 -5.79
N CYS A 96 2.65 5.45 -6.58
CA CYS A 96 2.25 5.80 -7.94
C CYS A 96 0.85 5.25 -8.28
N ASP A 97 0.24 5.76 -9.34
CA ASP A 97 -0.88 5.09 -10.00
C ASP A 97 -0.37 4.06 -11.02
N GLU A 98 -1.22 3.11 -11.40
CA GLU A 98 -0.89 2.07 -12.39
C GLU A 98 -0.53 2.63 -13.76
N GLY A 99 -1.05 3.82 -14.10
CA GLY A 99 -0.71 4.55 -15.31
C GLY A 99 0.66 5.23 -15.28
N TYR A 100 1.31 5.30 -14.12
CA TYR A 100 2.49 6.15 -13.88
C TYR A 100 2.27 7.60 -14.31
N THR A 101 1.04 8.09 -14.11
CA THR A 101 0.68 9.49 -14.25
C THR A 101 1.39 10.32 -13.18
N PHE A 102 1.63 9.75 -11.99
CA PHE A 102 2.50 10.33 -10.96
C PHE A 102 3.42 9.28 -10.32
N ASP A 103 4.58 9.71 -9.82
CA ASP A 103 5.46 8.92 -8.96
C ASP A 103 6.01 9.77 -7.80
N VAL A 104 5.67 9.38 -6.56
CA VAL A 104 6.04 10.14 -5.37
C VAL A 104 6.86 9.27 -4.43
N ARG A 105 8.07 9.72 -4.09
CA ARG A 105 8.91 9.05 -3.10
C ARG A 105 8.41 9.31 -1.67
N LEU A 106 8.09 8.24 -0.96
CA LEU A 106 7.67 8.24 0.44
C LEU A 106 8.86 8.20 1.38
N ARG A 107 9.14 9.33 2.02
CA ARG A 107 10.20 9.42 3.03
C ARG A 107 9.72 8.82 4.35
N ALA A 108 10.68 8.40 5.18
CA ALA A 108 10.36 7.97 6.53
C ALA A 108 9.72 9.14 7.30
N GLY A 109 8.52 8.92 7.84
CA GLY A 109 7.78 9.94 8.58
C GLY A 109 6.87 10.83 7.72
N THR A 110 6.77 10.59 6.40
CA THR A 110 5.76 11.24 5.56
C THR A 110 4.37 11.03 6.15
N THR A 111 3.60 12.13 6.21
CA THR A 111 2.21 12.14 6.69
C THR A 111 1.22 12.00 5.53
N GLU A 112 -0.03 11.65 5.83
CA GLU A 112 -1.11 11.58 4.83
C GLU A 112 -1.28 12.92 4.11
N VAL A 113 -1.29 14.03 4.86
CA VAL A 113 -1.42 15.39 4.31
C VAL A 113 -0.27 15.71 3.35
N GLU A 114 0.97 15.44 3.75
CA GLU A 114 2.13 15.67 2.87
C GLU A 114 2.06 14.81 1.60
N LEU A 115 1.59 13.57 1.71
CA LEU A 115 1.43 12.71 0.53
C LEU A 115 0.32 13.22 -0.40
N THR A 116 -0.83 13.63 0.15
CA THR A 116 -1.91 14.26 -0.63
C THR A 116 -1.41 15.49 -1.38
N ASP A 117 -0.64 16.37 -0.72
CA ASP A 117 -0.07 17.56 -1.36
C ASP A 117 0.90 17.19 -2.49
N LEU A 118 1.71 16.14 -2.31
CA LEU A 118 2.65 15.67 -3.33
C LEU A 118 1.94 15.06 -4.54
N VAL A 119 0.89 14.26 -4.33
CA VAL A 119 0.09 13.66 -5.41
C VAL A 119 -0.61 14.75 -6.22
N ASN A 120 -1.26 15.71 -5.55
CA ASN A 120 -1.91 16.86 -6.20
C ASN A 120 -0.95 17.77 -6.96
N ALA A 121 0.33 17.80 -6.58
CA ALA A 121 1.35 18.58 -7.28
C ALA A 121 1.96 17.84 -8.48
N ALA A 122 1.85 16.51 -8.51
CA ALA A 122 2.44 15.65 -9.53
C ALA A 122 1.46 15.29 -10.67
N GLY A 123 0.16 15.27 -10.39
CA GLY A 123 -0.92 15.09 -11.38
C GLY A 123 -1.47 16.40 -11.94
#